data_AF-A0A8T2RZ42-F1
#
_entry.id   AF-A0A8T2RZ42-F1
#
_cell.length_a   1.000
_cell.length_b   1.000
_cell.length_c   1.000
_cell.angle_alpha   90.00
_cell.angle_beta   90.00
_cell.angle_gamma   90.00
#
_symmetry.space_group_name_H-M   'P 1'
#
loop_
_entity.id
_entity.type
_entity.pdbx_description
1 polymer ?
#
loop_
_entity_poly.entity_id
_entity_poly.type
_entity_poly.pdbx_seq_one_letter_code
_entity_poly.pdbx_strand_id
1 'polypeptide(L)'
;MTFRPLLQFVQQKLEAEFKGSQAGQVDPFKLQQRIERIQHELPLVEDECRKLIAAKQVLIDKTKKTLVANRATISQLQEHVGVTLCSNEYDVAYSSFMKVLTEWNDRQLQSDDRDYYPADEDFQKLLSSIV
;
A
#
# COMPACT_ATOMS: atom_id res chain seq x y z
N MET A 1 18.17 52.06 35.18
CA MET A 1 16.91 51.95 34.42
C MET A 1 16.55 50.47 34.31
N THR A 2 15.50 50.03 34.99
CA THR A 2 15.13 48.62 35.10
C THR A 2 14.33 48.18 33.86
N PHE A 3 14.92 47.32 33.01
CA PHE A 3 14.29 46.75 31.81
C PHE A 3 13.27 45.63 32.12
N ARG A 4 13.27 45.15 33.37
CA ARG A 4 12.43 44.06 33.87
C ARG A 4 10.92 44.23 33.62
N PRO A 5 10.28 45.39 33.90
CA PRO A 5 8.85 45.57 33.66
C PRO A 5 8.50 45.60 32.16
N LEU A 6 9.39 46.10 31.30
CA LEU A 6 9.19 46.07 29.85
C LEU A 6 9.27 44.64 29.32
N LEU A 7 10.23 43.84 29.81
CA LEU A 7 10.37 42.43 29.44
C LEU A 7 9.14 41.61 29.84
N GLN A 8 8.63 41.86 31.05
CA GLN A 8 7.44 41.20 31.57
C GLN A 8 6.17 41.57 30.79
N PHE A 9 6.05 42.83 30.36
CA PHE A 9 4.97 43.29 29.49
C PHE A 9 5.02 42.63 28.11
N VAL A 10 6.21 42.58 27.49
CA VAL A 10 6.40 41.91 26.20
C VAL A 10 6.07 40.42 26.30
N GLN A 11 6.52 39.75 27.37
CA GLN A 11 6.20 38.35 27.62
C GLN A 11 4.69 38.11 27.73
N GLN A 12 3.99 38.92 28.52
CA GLN A 12 2.54 38.79 28.70
C GLN A 12 1.77 38.99 27.38
N LYS A 13 2.20 39.96 26.55
CA LYS A 13 1.56 40.23 25.26
C LYS A 13 1.78 39.08 24.27
N LEU A 14 3.01 38.58 24.16
CA LEU A 14 3.32 37.40 23.34
C LEU A 14 2.55 36.17 23.79
N GLU A 15 2.39 35.97 25.09
CA GLU A 15 1.66 34.82 25.63
C GLU A 15 0.14 34.90 25.38
N ALA A 16 -0.44 36.11 25.41
CA ALA A 16 -1.82 36.35 25.03
C ALA A 16 -2.04 36.12 23.52
N GLU A 17 -1.14 36.61 22.67
CA GLU A 17 -1.17 36.38 21.22
C GLU A 17 -1.01 34.88 20.89
N PHE A 18 -0.09 34.17 21.55
CA PHE A 18 0.15 32.74 21.37
C PHE A 18 -1.02 31.86 21.81
N LYS A 19 -1.69 32.20 22.92
CA LYS A 19 -2.91 31.51 23.36
C LYS A 19 -4.08 31.80 22.42
N GLY A 20 -4.16 33.00 21.86
CA GLY A 20 -5.17 33.39 20.88
C GLY A 20 -4.99 32.71 19.51
N SER A 21 -3.74 32.50 19.07
CA SER A 21 -3.42 31.88 17.77
C SER A 21 -3.55 30.35 17.77
N GLN A 22 -3.47 29.70 18.94
CA GLN A 22 -3.54 28.24 19.06
C GLN A 22 -4.94 27.64 18.99
N ALA A 23 -6.00 28.45 18.96
CA ALA A 23 -7.36 27.95 18.79
C ALA A 23 -7.54 27.39 17.36
N GLY A 24 -7.19 26.11 17.18
CA GLY A 24 -7.24 25.40 15.89
C GLY A 24 -5.88 25.11 15.25
N GLN A 25 -4.77 25.59 15.82
CA GLN A 25 -3.44 25.34 15.26
C GLN A 25 -2.86 24.01 15.77
N VAL A 26 -2.46 23.14 14.85
CA VAL A 26 -1.81 21.87 15.19
C VAL A 26 -0.41 22.14 15.77
N ASP A 27 -0.12 21.57 16.94
CA ASP A 27 1.17 21.68 17.62
C ASP A 27 2.32 21.15 16.73
N PRO A 28 3.30 22.00 16.33
CA PRO A 28 4.42 21.60 15.48
C PRO A 28 5.22 20.42 16.04
N PHE A 29 5.34 20.30 17.36
CA PHE A 29 6.06 19.20 17.99
C PHE A 29 5.31 17.87 17.85
N LYS A 30 3.97 17.89 17.97
CA LYS A 30 3.14 16.71 17.72
C LYS A 30 3.14 16.30 16.26
N LEU A 31 3.20 17.27 15.33
CA LEU A 31 3.37 16.98 13.90
C LEU A 31 4.70 16.30 13.63
N GLN A 32 5.79 16.83 14.18
CA GLN A 32 7.11 16.23 14.05
C GLN A 32 7.13 14.78 14.57
N GLN A 33 6.57 14.52 15.76
CA GLN A 33 6.47 13.16 16.31
C GLN A 33 5.66 12.21 15.42
N ARG A 34 4.57 12.70 14.80
CA ARG A 34 3.77 11.89 13.87
C ARG A 34 4.54 11.59 12.59
N ILE A 35 5.29 12.56 12.07
CA ILE A 35 6.13 12.37 10.88
C ILE A 35 7.22 11.34 11.17
N GLU A 36 7.94 11.47 12.30
CA GLU A 36 8.98 10.52 12.70
C GLU A 36 8.42 9.09 12.84
N ARG A 37 7.23 8.97 13.45
CA ARG A 37 6.53 7.69 13.53
C ARG A 37 6.21 7.10 12.16
N ILE A 38 5.61 7.90 11.26
CA ILE A 38 5.27 7.45 9.90
C ILE A 38 6.52 7.04 9.13
N GLN A 39 7.60 7.83 9.21
CA GLN A 39 8.87 7.51 8.55
C GLN A 39 9.49 6.21 9.08
N HIS A 40 9.27 5.87 10.34
CA HIS A 40 9.74 4.62 10.91
C HIS A 40 8.83 3.42 10.57
N GLU A 41 7.52 3.59 10.65
CA GLU A 41 6.54 2.51 10.45
C GLU A 41 6.32 2.17 8.98
N LEU A 42 6.34 3.17 8.09
CA LEU A 42 6.02 2.98 6.67
C LEU A 42 6.93 1.95 5.97
N PRO A 43 8.27 1.98 6.12
CA PRO A 43 9.15 0.98 5.51
C PRO A 43 8.89 -0.44 6.03
N LEU A 44 8.48 -0.58 7.29
CA LEU A 44 8.15 -1.88 7.89
C LEU A 44 6.88 -2.44 7.26
N VAL A 45 5.84 -1.61 7.14
CA VAL A 45 4.57 -2.01 6.50
C VAL A 45 4.78 -2.33 5.02
N GLU A 46 5.62 -1.57 4.31
CA GLU A 46 5.99 -1.87 2.93
C GLU A 46 6.68 -3.23 2.80
N ASP A 47 7.63 -3.54 3.70
CA ASP A 47 8.32 -4.82 3.72
C ASP A 47 7.37 -5.99 4.00
N GLU A 48 6.46 -5.83 4.95
CA GLU A 48 5.41 -6.81 5.24
C GLU A 48 4.48 -7.01 4.03
N CYS A 49 4.07 -5.93 3.36
CA CYS A 49 3.29 -6.00 2.12
C CYS A 49 4.03 -6.76 1.01
N ARG A 50 5.32 -6.47 0.80
CA ARG A 50 6.16 -7.18 -0.18
C ARG A 50 6.24 -8.67 0.12
N LYS A 51 6.48 -9.04 1.38
CA LYS A 51 6.50 -10.44 1.82
C LYS A 51 5.15 -11.14 1.60
N LEU A 52 4.05 -10.46 1.92
CA LEU A 52 2.70 -10.99 1.73
C LEU A 52 2.39 -11.21 0.24
N ILE A 53 2.76 -10.27 -0.62
CA ILE A 53 2.63 -10.39 -2.08
C ILE A 53 3.43 -11.59 -2.60
N ALA A 54 4.68 -11.74 -2.17
CA ALA A 54 5.52 -12.88 -2.56
C ALA A 54 4.91 -14.22 -2.10
N ALA A 55 4.44 -14.29 -0.85
CA ALA A 55 3.78 -15.48 -0.32
C ALA A 55 2.50 -15.83 -1.11
N LYS A 56 1.71 -14.81 -1.48
CA LYS A 56 0.54 -14.99 -2.34
C LYS A 56 0.91 -15.52 -3.72
N GLN A 57 1.99 -15.01 -4.33
CA GLN A 57 2.45 -15.49 -5.63
C GLN A 57 2.85 -16.97 -5.58
N VAL A 58 3.60 -17.37 -4.55
CA VAL A 58 3.98 -18.79 -4.33
C VAL A 58 2.74 -19.68 -4.21
N LEU A 59 1.71 -19.24 -3.48
CA LEU A 59 0.46 -19.99 -3.34
C LEU A 59 -0.29 -20.12 -4.67
N ILE A 60 -0.35 -19.02 -5.43
CA ILE A 60 -0.95 -18.99 -6.77
C ILE A 60 -0.24 -19.99 -7.69
N ASP A 61 1.09 -19.96 -7.74
CA ASP A 61 1.88 -20.82 -8.61
C ASP A 61 1.70 -22.30 -8.25
N LYS A 62 1.71 -22.61 -6.94
CA LYS A 62 1.46 -23.97 -6.44
C LYS A 62 0.06 -24.46 -6.82
N THR A 63 -0.95 -23.61 -6.65
CA THR A 63 -2.35 -23.96 -6.96
C THR A 63 -2.53 -24.16 -8.45
N LYS A 64 -2.00 -23.26 -9.28
CA LYS A 64 -2.00 -23.37 -10.74
C LYS A 64 -1.33 -24.65 -11.21
N LYS A 65 -0.12 -24.95 -10.71
CA LYS A 65 0.62 -26.18 -11.06
C LYS A 65 -0.19 -27.43 -10.73
N THR A 66 -0.79 -27.47 -9.53
CA THR A 66 -1.60 -28.61 -9.08
C THR A 66 -2.86 -28.77 -9.92
N LEU A 67 -3.56 -27.67 -10.20
CA LEU A 67 -4.79 -27.69 -10.99
C LEU A 67 -4.54 -28.16 -12.43
N VAL A 68 -3.50 -27.63 -13.08
CA VAL A 68 -3.11 -28.04 -14.44
C VAL A 68 -2.71 -29.52 -14.48
N ALA A 69 -1.94 -29.99 -13.49
CA ALA A 69 -1.58 -31.41 -13.39
C ALA A 69 -2.79 -32.33 -13.19
N ASN A 70 -3.69 -31.98 -12.27
CA ASN A 70 -4.91 -32.74 -12.01
C ASN A 70 -5.84 -32.76 -13.24
N ARG A 71 -5.91 -31.65 -13.97
CA ARG A 71 -6.70 -31.59 -15.20
C ARG A 71 -6.12 -32.52 -16.27
N ALA A 72 -4.80 -32.53 -16.44
CA ALA A 72 -4.12 -33.40 -17.40
C ALA A 72 -4.36 -34.89 -17.09
N THR A 73 -4.31 -35.29 -15.81
CA THR A 73 -4.59 -36.68 -15.41
C THR A 73 -6.05 -37.06 -15.67
N ILE A 74 -7.00 -36.17 -15.37
CA ILE A 74 -8.42 -36.40 -15.67
C ILE A 74 -8.64 -36.53 -17.18
N SER A 75 -8.01 -35.68 -17.99
CA SER A 75 -8.13 -35.77 -19.46
C SER A 75 -7.60 -37.11 -20.00
N GLN A 76 -6.47 -37.61 -19.49
CA GLN A 76 -5.95 -38.93 -19.84
C GLN A 76 -6.93 -40.05 -19.45
N LEU A 77 -7.47 -40.01 -18.23
CA LEU A 77 -8.45 -41.01 -17.78
C LEU A 77 -9.72 -41.00 -18.62
N GLN A 78 -10.21 -39.82 -19.01
CA GLN A 78 -11.39 -39.69 -19.87
C GLN A 78 -11.14 -40.25 -21.28
N GLU A 79 -9.96 -40.01 -21.84
CA GLU A 79 -9.54 -40.59 -23.12
C GLU A 79 -9.52 -42.12 -23.06
N HIS A 80 -8.97 -42.69 -21.98
CA HIS A 80 -8.94 -44.14 -21.77
C HIS A 80 -10.32 -44.79 -21.64
N VAL A 81 -11.31 -44.06 -21.11
CA VAL A 81 -12.69 -44.55 -20.91
C VAL A 81 -13.60 -44.21 -22.11
N GLY A 82 -13.09 -43.47 -23.11
CA GLY A 82 -13.84 -43.09 -24.31
C GLY A 82 -14.93 -42.04 -24.06
N VAL A 83 -14.81 -41.25 -22.98
CA VAL A 83 -15.75 -40.17 -22.66
C VAL A 83 -15.29 -38.88 -23.34
N THR A 84 -16.22 -38.17 -23.98
CA THR A 84 -15.92 -36.95 -24.73
C THR A 84 -15.44 -35.80 -23.84
N LEU A 85 -14.46 -35.08 -24.36
CA LEU A 85 -13.81 -33.92 -23.74
C LEU A 85 -14.80 -32.77 -23.57
N CYS A 86 -14.88 -32.21 -22.36
CA CYS A 86 -15.27 -30.80 -22.21
C CYS A 86 -14.02 -29.99 -22.59
N SER A 87 -13.92 -29.50 -23.83
CA SER A 87 -12.76 -28.68 -24.25
C SER A 87 -12.57 -27.52 -23.27
N ASN A 88 -11.31 -27.09 -23.07
CA ASN A 88 -10.95 -26.00 -22.14
C ASN A 88 -11.75 -24.71 -22.40
N GLU A 89 -12.23 -24.51 -23.63
CA GLU A 89 -13.13 -23.40 -24.02
C GLU A 89 -14.55 -23.52 -23.44
N TYR A 90 -15.03 -24.75 -23.19
CA TYR A 90 -16.35 -25.00 -22.60
C TYR A 90 -16.32 -25.08 -21.06
N ASP A 91 -15.12 -25.10 -20.47
CA ASP A 91 -14.96 -25.00 -19.02
C ASP A 91 -14.86 -23.53 -18.60
N VAL A 92 -16.04 -22.95 -18.38
CA VAL A 92 -16.22 -21.55 -17.94
C VAL A 92 -15.46 -21.26 -16.65
N ALA A 93 -15.38 -22.23 -15.73
CA ALA A 93 -14.70 -22.06 -14.45
C ALA A 93 -13.17 -21.98 -14.63
N TYR A 94 -12.61 -22.88 -15.44
CA TYR A 94 -11.18 -22.91 -15.72
C TYR A 94 -10.70 -21.70 -16.54
N SER A 95 -11.44 -21.33 -17.58
CA SER A 95 -11.14 -20.15 -18.40
C SER A 95 -11.21 -18.86 -17.59
N SER A 96 -12.23 -18.70 -16.74
CA SER A 96 -12.34 -17.58 -15.79
C SER A 96 -11.15 -17.53 -14.83
N PHE A 97 -10.77 -18.67 -14.24
CA PHE A 97 -9.61 -18.75 -13.35
C PHE A 97 -8.31 -18.34 -14.05
N MET A 98 -8.08 -18.83 -15.27
CA MET A 98 -6.90 -18.48 -16.06
C MET A 98 -6.85 -17.00 -16.41
N LYS A 99 -8.00 -16.37 -16.70
CA LYS A 99 -8.09 -14.93 -16.94
C LYS A 99 -7.75 -14.11 -15.70
N VAL A 100 -8.27 -14.49 -14.53
CA VAL A 100 -7.95 -13.81 -13.27
C VAL A 100 -6.45 -13.94 -12.95
N LEU A 101 -5.83 -15.08 -13.27
CA LEU A 101 -4.39 -15.26 -13.11
C LEU A 101 -3.56 -14.37 -14.03
N THR A 102 -3.98 -14.20 -15.29
CA THR A 102 -3.27 -13.30 -16.21
C THR A 102 -3.38 -11.86 -15.75
N GLU A 103 -4.58 -11.41 -15.36
CA GLU A 103 -4.79 -10.06 -14.83
C GLU A 103 -3.98 -9.79 -13.55
N TRP A 104 -3.85 -10.79 -12.67
CA TRP A 104 -3.02 -10.68 -11.47
C TRP A 104 -1.54 -10.50 -11.84
N ASN A 105 -1.00 -11.33 -12.73
CA ASN A 105 0.40 -11.25 -13.15
C ASN A 105 0.72 -9.91 -13.86
N ASP A 106 -0.19 -9.41 -14.68
CA ASP A 106 -0.01 -8.12 -15.36
C ASP A 106 0.09 -6.96 -14.37
N ARG A 107 -0.73 -6.97 -13.31
CA ARG A 107 -0.66 -5.96 -12.23
C ARG A 107 0.65 -6.04 -11.44
N GLN A 108 1.20 -7.24 -11.25
CA GLN A 108 2.49 -7.41 -10.56
C GLN A 108 3.66 -6.87 -11.40
N LEU A 109 3.66 -7.10 -12.71
CA LEU A 109 4.66 -6.50 -13.60
C LEU A 109 4.60 -4.96 -13.59
N GLN A 110 3.38 -4.39 -13.56
CA GLN A 110 3.20 -2.94 -13.53
C GLN A 110 3.59 -2.29 -12.20
N SER A 111 3.59 -3.03 -11.09
CA SER A 111 3.97 -2.49 -9.78
C SER A 111 5.48 -2.39 -9.56
N ASP A 112 6.28 -3.24 -10.22
CA ASP A 112 7.74 -3.26 -10.08
C ASP A 112 8.42 -2.06 -10.77
N ASP A 113 7.75 -1.41 -11.73
CA ASP A 113 8.27 -0.28 -12.51
C ASP A 113 7.98 1.10 -11.87
N ARG A 114 7.32 1.12 -10.71
CA ARG A 114 7.02 2.36 -9.96
C ARG A 114 7.98 2.56 -8.80
N ASP A 115 9.22 2.90 -9.11
CA ASP A 115 10.08 3.66 -8.21
C ASP A 115 9.50 5.08 -8.07
N TYR A 116 8.46 5.22 -7.24
CA TYR A 116 7.89 6.52 -6.89
C TYR A 116 8.78 7.19 -5.85
N TYR A 117 9.72 8.01 -6.31
CA TYR A 117 10.26 9.11 -5.50
C TYR A 117 9.23 10.24 -5.55
N PRO A 118 8.56 10.60 -4.43
CA PRO A 118 7.78 11.83 -4.43
C PRO A 118 8.76 12.97 -4.63
N ALA A 119 8.58 13.72 -5.73
CA ALA A 119 9.25 15.00 -5.87
C ALA A 119 8.90 15.84 -4.63
N ASP A 120 9.89 16.56 -4.10
CA ASP A 120 9.77 17.40 -2.90
C ASP A 120 8.54 18.35 -2.96
N GLU A 121 8.14 18.73 -4.18
CA GLU A 121 6.93 19.51 -4.46
C GLU A 121 5.61 18.81 -4.08
N ASP A 122 5.49 17.49 -4.24
CA ASP A 122 4.26 16.75 -3.89
C ASP A 122 4.10 16.65 -2.38
N PHE A 123 5.21 16.51 -1.63
CA PHE A 123 5.18 16.53 -0.18
C PHE A 123 4.82 17.92 0.36
N GLN A 124 5.39 18.99 -0.23
CA GLN A 124 5.02 20.38 0.07
C GLN A 124 3.54 20.64 -0.18
N LYS A 125 2.99 20.12 -1.30
CA LYS A 125 1.58 20.25 -1.65
C LYS A 125 0.67 19.48 -0.68
N LEU A 126 1.09 18.30 -0.24
CA LEU A 126 0.35 17.48 0.71
C LEU A 126 0.33 18.11 2.11
N LEU A 127 1.45 18.70 2.56
CA LEU A 127 1.51 19.48 3.79
C LEU A 127 0.63 20.74 3.73
N SER A 128 0.58 21.41 2.58
CA SER A 128 -0.26 22.60 2.37
C SER A 128 -1.76 22.31 2.38
N SER A 129 -2.18 21.06 2.16
CA SER A 129 -3.59 20.65 2.14
C SER A 129 -4.13 20.24 3.52
N ILE A 130 -3.26 20.13 4.53
CA ILE A 130 -3.63 19.74 5.91
C ILE A 130 -3.81 20.98 6.82
N VAL A 131 -3.42 22.18 6.33
CA VAL A 131 -3.62 23.49 6.97
C VAL A 131 -4.85 24.16 6.39
#